data_AF-A0A2S4ZE84-F1
#
_entry.id   AF-A0A2S4ZE84-F1
#
_cell.length_a   1.000
_cell.length_b   1.000
_cell.length_c   1.000
_cell.angle_alpha   90.00
_cell.angle_beta   90.00
_cell.angle_gamma   90.00
#
_symmetry.space_group_name_H-M   'P 1'
#
loop_
_entity.id
_entity.type
_entity.pdbx_description
1 polymer ?
#
loop_
_entity_poly.entity_id
_entity_poly.type
_entity_poly.pdbx_seq_one_letter_code
_entity_poly.pdbx_strand_id
1 'polypeptide(L)'
;MDITVEQLAEARLVTAQDQEVPVSATLRYTADDPLAVFVDFPAEAALHGEEVTWTFARALLDQGLRAPAGHGDVQIWPYGRTRTVMEFHSPHGMALLLFPASSLRRFLVRTYEVVAGGQEDVADVVERGLSALFGGV
;
A
#
# COMPACT_ATOMS: atom_id res chain seq x y z
N MET A 1 -4.11 0.85 21.15
CA MET A 1 -3.49 2.20 21.12
C MET A 1 -3.46 2.54 19.66
N ASP A 2 -4.37 3.39 19.24
CA ASP A 2 -4.79 3.56 17.84
C ASP A 2 -3.77 4.44 17.11
N ILE A 3 -2.50 4.02 17.11
CA ILE A 3 -1.42 4.77 16.48
C ILE A 3 -1.54 4.56 14.98
N THR A 4 -1.86 5.64 14.29
CA THR A 4 -1.91 5.69 12.84
C THR A 4 -0.73 6.48 12.30
N VAL A 5 -0.06 5.92 11.29
CA VAL A 5 0.96 6.59 10.49
C VAL A 5 0.35 6.96 9.15
N GLU A 6 0.32 8.24 8.84
CA GLU A 6 -0.10 8.75 7.53
C GLU A 6 1.06 9.48 6.84
N GLN A 7 1.10 9.36 5.51
CA GLN A 7 2.07 10.07 4.69
C GLN A 7 1.49 10.39 3.33
N LEU A 8 1.34 11.68 3.03
CA LEU A 8 1.13 12.12 1.66
C LEU A 8 2.36 11.77 0.81
N ALA A 9 2.12 11.12 -0.32
CA ALA A 9 3.13 10.72 -1.27
C ALA A 9 2.71 11.11 -2.69
N GLU A 10 3.61 11.81 -3.37
CA GLU A 10 3.49 12.09 -4.80
C GLU A 10 3.99 10.89 -5.60
N ALA A 11 3.14 10.38 -6.48
CA ALA A 11 3.46 9.32 -7.43
C ALA A 11 3.28 9.79 -8.87
N ARG A 12 3.68 8.93 -9.82
CA ARG A 12 3.37 9.09 -11.23
C ARG A 12 2.56 7.89 -11.70
N LEU A 13 1.36 8.13 -12.22
CA LEU A 13 0.58 7.15 -12.95
C LEU A 13 1.16 7.01 -14.36
N VAL A 14 1.51 5.79 -14.75
CA VAL A 14 1.92 5.47 -16.12
C VAL A 14 0.69 5.08 -16.92
N THR A 15 0.35 5.87 -17.94
CA THR A 15 -0.80 5.62 -18.81
C THR A 15 -0.48 4.57 -19.87
N ALA A 16 -1.51 4.08 -20.57
CA ALA A 16 -1.35 3.16 -21.70
C ALA A 16 -0.54 3.76 -22.87
N GLN A 17 -0.37 5.09 -22.91
CA GLN A 17 0.44 5.80 -23.89
C GLN A 17 1.86 6.12 -23.36
N ASP A 18 2.28 5.46 -22.28
CA ASP A 18 3.60 5.62 -21.65
C ASP A 18 3.86 7.05 -21.15
N GLN A 19 2.80 7.74 -20.73
CA GLN A 19 2.89 9.08 -20.13
C GLN A 19 2.88 9.00 -18.61
N GLU A 20 3.72 9.80 -17.94
CA GLU A 20 3.76 9.93 -16.49
C GLU A 20 2.91 11.12 -16.00
N VAL A 21 1.75 10.83 -15.43
CA VAL A 21 0.83 11.85 -14.87
C VAL A 21 1.03 11.93 -13.35
N PRO A 22 1.24 13.12 -12.75
CA PRO A 22 1.32 13.24 -11.30
C PRO A 22 0.01 12.83 -10.63
N VAL A 23 0.13 12.12 -9.52
CA VAL A 23 -1.01 11.70 -8.71
C VAL A 23 -0.61 11.70 -7.24
N SER A 24 -1.46 12.27 -6.40
CA SER A 24 -1.28 12.25 -4.95
C SER A 24 -1.92 10.99 -4.38
N ALA A 25 -1.24 10.36 -3.42
CA ALA A 25 -1.74 9.23 -2.67
C ALA A 25 -1.40 9.38 -1.18
N THR A 26 -2.25 8.88 -0.30
CA THR A 26 -1.95 8.79 1.13
C THR A 26 -1.54 7.37 1.47
N LEU A 27 -0.31 7.20 1.97
CA LEU A 27 0.13 5.95 2.56
C LEU A 27 -0.31 5.92 4.02
N ARG A 28 -0.98 4.85 4.43
CA ARG A 28 -1.56 4.75 5.77
C ARG A 28 -1.31 3.38 6.39
N TYR A 29 -1.09 3.38 7.70
CA TYR A 29 -0.84 2.21 8.53
C TYR A 29 -1.45 2.46 9.90
N THR A 30 -2.07 1.45 10.51
CA THR A 30 -2.60 1.51 11.87
C THR A 30 -2.06 0.35 12.70
N ALA A 31 -1.76 0.60 13.98
CA ALA A 31 -1.39 -0.44 14.92
C ALA A 31 -2.50 -1.49 15.15
N ASP A 32 -3.75 -1.16 14.84
CA ASP A 32 -4.89 -2.09 14.97
C ASP A 32 -4.97 -3.10 13.82
N ASP A 33 -4.29 -2.83 12.70
CA ASP A 33 -4.07 -3.78 11.61
C ASP A 33 -2.57 -3.79 11.24
N PRO A 34 -1.72 -4.34 12.11
CA PRO A 34 -0.28 -4.19 12.02
C PRO A 34 0.34 -4.95 10.82
N LEU A 35 -0.45 -5.80 10.15
CA LEU A 35 -0.03 -6.54 8.97
C LEU A 35 -0.35 -5.79 7.68
N ALA A 36 -1.22 -4.77 7.70
CA ALA A 36 -1.70 -4.09 6.50
C ALA A 36 -1.04 -2.72 6.28
N VAL A 37 -0.86 -2.40 5.01
CA VAL A 37 -0.60 -1.04 4.51
C VAL A 37 -1.73 -0.68 3.57
N PHE A 38 -2.17 0.57 3.67
CA PHE A 38 -3.22 1.16 2.86
C PHE A 38 -2.61 2.24 1.96
N VAL A 39 -3.08 2.31 0.71
CA VAL A 39 -2.77 3.38 -0.24
C VAL A 39 -4.07 3.97 -0.73
N ASP A 40 -4.34 5.21 -0.32
CA ASP A 40 -5.57 5.92 -0.64
C ASP A 40 -5.35 6.88 -1.80
N PHE A 41 -6.17 6.75 -2.84
CA PHE A 41 -6.25 7.67 -3.95
C PHE A 41 -7.52 8.49 -3.82
N PRO A 42 -7.44 9.83 -3.83
CA PRO A 42 -8.61 10.68 -3.79
C PRO A 42 -9.44 10.53 -5.07
N ALA A 43 -10.71 10.94 -5.03
CA ALA A 43 -11.64 10.80 -6.14
C ALA A 43 -11.10 11.35 -7.47
N GLU A 44 -10.38 12.47 -7.45
CA GLU A 44 -9.82 13.11 -8.64
C GLU A 44 -8.70 12.29 -9.30
N ALA A 45 -8.10 11.38 -8.53
CA ALA A 45 -7.03 10.48 -8.96
C ALA A 45 -7.54 9.10 -9.40
N ALA A 46 -8.78 8.75 -9.07
CA ALA A 46 -9.33 7.42 -9.28
C ALA A 46 -10.13 7.31 -10.59
N LEU A 47 -10.14 6.12 -11.18
CA LEU A 47 -10.77 5.86 -12.49
C LEU A 47 -12.28 6.17 -12.52
N HIS A 48 -12.97 6.05 -11.39
CA HIS A 48 -14.43 6.19 -11.30
C HIS A 48 -14.87 7.47 -10.59
N GLY A 49 -13.96 8.38 -10.25
CA GLY A 49 -14.31 9.60 -9.52
C GLY A 49 -14.73 9.36 -8.07
N GLU A 50 -14.36 8.21 -7.50
CA GLU A 50 -14.61 7.83 -6.11
C GLU A 50 -13.27 7.52 -5.44
N GLU A 51 -13.15 7.78 -4.15
CA GLU A 51 -11.95 7.43 -3.39
C GLU A 51 -11.70 5.92 -3.46
N VAL A 52 -10.45 5.53 -3.70
CA VAL A 52 -10.04 4.12 -3.80
C VAL A 52 -8.93 3.84 -2.81
N THR A 53 -9.14 2.86 -1.95
CA THR A 53 -8.13 2.32 -1.04
C THR A 53 -7.63 0.97 -1.54
N TRP A 54 -6.32 0.86 -1.73
CA TRP A 54 -5.63 -0.42 -1.91
C TRP A 54 -5.05 -0.89 -0.60
N THR A 55 -5.30 -2.14 -0.24
CA THR A 55 -4.77 -2.76 0.98
C THR A 55 -3.89 -3.94 0.62
N PHE A 56 -2.70 -4.01 1.20
CA PHE A 56 -1.78 -5.13 1.01
C PHE A 56 -0.86 -5.32 2.22
N ALA A 57 -0.13 -6.43 2.27
CA ALA A 57 0.74 -6.73 3.39
C ALA A 57 1.86 -5.70 3.55
N ARG A 58 2.12 -5.24 4.77
CA ARG A 58 3.27 -4.41 5.13
C ARG A 58 4.59 -5.04 4.69
N ALA A 59 4.69 -6.36 4.86
CA ALA A 59 5.85 -7.14 4.42
C ALA A 59 6.04 -7.13 2.88
N LEU A 60 4.96 -7.03 2.10
CA LEU A 60 5.06 -6.92 0.65
C LEU A 60 5.73 -5.61 0.23
N LEU A 61 5.41 -4.49 0.89
CA LEU A 61 6.11 -3.22 0.65
C LEU A 61 7.61 -3.35 0.94
N ASP A 62 7.96 -3.95 2.07
CA ASP A 62 9.37 -4.12 2.47
C ASP A 62 10.15 -4.98 1.48
N GLN A 63 9.57 -6.10 1.03
CA GLN A 63 10.15 -6.97 0.02
C GLN A 63 10.27 -6.26 -1.34
N GLY A 64 9.20 -5.61 -1.78
CA GLY A 64 9.11 -4.88 -3.05
C GLY A 64 10.08 -3.71 -3.19
N LEU A 65 10.51 -3.13 -2.07
CA LEU A 65 11.55 -2.09 -2.03
C LEU A 65 12.98 -2.64 -2.27
N ARG A 66 13.17 -3.96 -2.17
CA ARG A 66 14.47 -4.64 -2.31
C ARG A 66 14.57 -5.43 -3.61
N ALA A 67 13.50 -6.11 -4.00
CA ALA A 67 13.44 -6.96 -5.20
C ALA A 67 11.97 -7.08 -5.67
N PRO A 68 11.72 -7.55 -6.91
CA PRO A 68 10.35 -7.84 -7.34
C PRO A 68 9.63 -8.79 -6.38
N ALA A 69 8.45 -8.40 -5.93
CA ALA A 69 7.62 -9.13 -4.97
C ALA A 69 6.13 -8.92 -5.25
N GLY A 70 5.30 -9.85 -4.75
CA GLY A 70 3.85 -9.81 -4.89
C GLY A 70 3.32 -10.88 -5.86
N HIS A 71 2.09 -11.29 -5.60
CA HIS A 71 1.32 -12.22 -6.43
C HIS A 71 -0.15 -11.78 -6.37
N GLY A 72 -0.86 -11.85 -7.49
CA GLY A 72 -2.27 -11.44 -7.57
C GLY A 72 -2.42 -9.94 -7.79
N ASP A 73 -3.23 -9.29 -6.96
CA ASP A 73 -3.73 -7.94 -7.26
C ASP A 73 -2.70 -6.82 -7.02
N VAL A 74 -1.62 -7.11 -6.29
CA VAL A 74 -0.56 -6.13 -5.99
C VAL A 74 0.82 -6.72 -6.26
N GLN A 75 1.58 -6.03 -7.10
CA GLN A 75 2.98 -6.35 -7.41
C GLN A 75 3.85 -5.10 -7.20
N ILE A 76 5.01 -5.26 -6.56
CA ILE A 76 5.89 -4.15 -6.19
C ILE A 76 7.34 -4.51 -6.54
N TRP A 77 8.04 -3.60 -7.21
CA TRP A 77 9.45 -3.82 -7.55
C TRP A 77 10.28 -2.53 -7.67
N PRO A 78 11.61 -2.59 -7.46
CA PRO A 78 12.48 -1.45 -7.68
C PRO A 78 12.56 -1.07 -9.16
N TYR A 79 12.52 0.23 -9.46
CA TYR A 79 12.71 0.76 -10.82
C TYR A 79 13.83 1.81 -10.81
N GLY A 80 14.99 1.41 -11.31
CA GLY A 80 16.21 2.20 -11.18
C GLY A 80 16.63 2.37 -9.71
N ARG A 81 17.30 3.49 -9.40
CA ARG A 81 17.89 3.71 -8.06
C ARG A 81 16.98 4.49 -7.10
N THR A 82 15.98 5.20 -7.64
CA THR A 82 15.25 6.22 -6.89
C THR A 82 13.74 5.99 -6.88
N ARG A 83 13.24 5.05 -7.68
CA ARG A 83 11.81 4.79 -7.82
C ARG A 83 11.47 3.33 -7.53
N THR A 84 10.21 3.11 -7.20
CA THR A 84 9.61 1.81 -6.99
C THR A 84 8.29 1.81 -7.71
N VAL A 85 8.04 0.75 -8.47
CA VAL A 85 6.75 0.52 -9.12
C VAL A 85 5.83 -0.19 -8.13
N MET A 86 4.59 0.28 -8.06
CA MET A 86 3.45 -0.48 -7.55
C MET A 86 2.47 -0.69 -8.69
N GLU A 87 2.18 -1.94 -8.98
CA GLU A 87 1.20 -2.36 -9.97
C GLU A 87 -0.01 -2.93 -9.23
N PHE A 88 -1.18 -2.43 -9.60
CA PHE A 88 -2.46 -2.79 -9.00
C PHE A 88 -3.37 -3.38 -10.07
N HIS A 89 -3.92 -4.56 -9.83
CA HIS A 89 -4.86 -5.24 -10.73
C HIS A 89 -6.25 -5.32 -10.10
N SER A 90 -7.24 -4.98 -10.90
CA SER A 90 -8.66 -5.11 -10.56
C SER A 90 -9.42 -5.74 -11.73
N PRO A 91 -10.67 -6.20 -11.53
CA PRO A 91 -11.53 -6.63 -12.64
C PRO A 91 -11.76 -5.56 -13.72
N HIS A 92 -11.58 -4.28 -13.36
CA HIS A 92 -11.78 -3.14 -14.25
C HIS A 92 -10.50 -2.70 -14.99
N GLY A 93 -9.35 -3.33 -14.70
CA GLY A 93 -8.08 -3.03 -15.33
C GLY A 93 -6.93 -2.93 -14.33
N MET A 94 -5.83 -2.36 -14.80
CA MET A 94 -4.57 -2.24 -14.07
C MET A 94 -4.17 -0.77 -13.93
N ALA A 95 -3.52 -0.43 -12.82
CA ALA A 95 -2.82 0.83 -12.62
C ALA A 95 -1.34 0.59 -12.29
N LEU A 96 -0.44 1.32 -12.96
CA LEU A 96 1.00 1.28 -12.69
C LEU A 96 1.45 2.63 -12.14
N LEU A 97 2.00 2.61 -10.93
CA LEU A 97 2.40 3.81 -10.20
C LEU A 97 3.88 3.79 -9.87
N LEU A 98 4.55 4.90 -10.14
CA LEU A 98 5.94 5.14 -9.80
C LEU A 98 6.02 6.06 -8.58
N PHE A 99 6.48 5.50 -7.45
CA PHE A 99 6.72 6.26 -6.23
C PHE A 99 8.22 6.53 -6.04
N PRO A 100 8.61 7.67 -5.44
CA PRO A 100 9.95 7.85 -4.90
C PRO A 100 10.23 6.79 -3.83
N ALA A 101 11.26 5.97 -4.04
CA ALA A 101 11.62 4.89 -3.13
C ALA A 101 11.94 5.41 -1.71
N SER A 102 12.47 6.62 -1.59
CA SER A 102 12.73 7.29 -0.30
C SER A 102 11.44 7.59 0.47
N SER A 103 10.36 7.95 -0.23
CA SER A 103 9.06 8.22 0.37
C SER A 103 8.49 6.94 1.01
N LEU A 104 8.52 5.84 0.25
CA LEU A 104 8.06 4.53 0.71
C LEU A 104 8.91 3.99 1.87
N ARG A 105 10.24 4.10 1.78
CA ARG A 105 11.16 3.69 2.85
C ARG A 105 10.91 4.46 4.14
N ARG A 106 10.73 5.78 4.06
CA ARG A 106 10.44 6.61 5.24
C ARG A 106 9.10 6.21 5.88
N PHE A 107 8.08 5.97 5.06
CA PHE A 107 6.80 5.47 5.57
C PHE A 107 6.98 4.15 6.30
N LEU A 108 7.62 3.17 5.66
CA LEU A 108 7.84 1.83 6.20
C LEU A 108 8.69 1.83 7.50
N VAL A 109 9.71 2.67 7.61
CA VAL A 109 10.48 2.82 8.86
C VAL A 109 9.55 3.25 10.00
N ARG A 110 8.70 4.25 9.77
CA ARG A 110 7.75 4.73 10.79
C ARG A 110 6.71 3.68 11.17
N THR A 111 6.29 2.81 10.25
CA THR A 111 5.36 1.73 10.63
C THR A 111 6.03 0.69 11.53
N TYR A 112 7.31 0.36 11.28
CA TYR A 112 8.08 -0.54 12.14
C TYR A 112 8.48 0.07 13.49
N GLU A 113 8.55 1.40 13.59
CA GLU A 113 8.69 2.09 14.88
C GLU A 113 7.43 1.96 15.75
N VAL A 114 6.25 1.87 15.14
CA VAL A 114 4.98 1.68 15.85
C VAL A 114 4.77 0.23 16.27
N VAL A 115 4.94 -0.72 15.35
CA VAL A 115 4.95 -2.16 15.66
C VAL A 115 6.13 -2.79 14.95
N ALA A 116 7.13 -3.23 15.73
CA ALA A 116 8.32 -3.88 15.18
C ALA A 116 7.95 -5.16 14.41
N GLY A 117 8.74 -5.48 13.39
CA GLY A 117 8.56 -6.73 12.64
C GLY A 117 8.78 -7.95 13.54
N GLY A 118 7.87 -8.91 13.49
CA GLY A 118 7.83 -10.08 14.37
C GLY A 118 7.23 -9.80 15.74
N GLN A 119 6.70 -8.60 16.00
CA GLN A 119 5.96 -8.25 17.22
C GLN A 119 4.49 -7.92 16.92
N GLU A 120 4.02 -8.22 15.71
CA GLU A 120 2.61 -8.14 15.39
C GLU A 120 1.84 -9.24 16.14
N ASP A 121 0.74 -8.89 16.82
CA ASP A 121 -0.15 -9.89 17.41
C ASP A 121 -0.99 -10.55 16.31
N VAL A 122 -0.41 -11.57 15.67
CA VAL A 122 -1.03 -12.28 14.55
C VAL A 122 -2.30 -13.00 14.99
N ALA A 123 -2.35 -13.52 16.21
CA ALA A 123 -3.52 -14.23 16.72
C ALA A 123 -4.73 -13.29 16.80
N ASP A 124 -4.52 -12.11 17.36
CA ASP A 124 -5.54 -11.07 17.46
C ASP A 124 -5.99 -10.57 16.08
N VAL A 125 -5.07 -10.40 15.12
CA VAL A 125 -5.42 -10.01 13.74
C VAL A 125 -6.29 -11.06 13.06
N VAL A 126 -5.94 -12.33 13.19
CA VAL A 126 -6.72 -13.44 12.62
C VAL A 126 -8.10 -13.51 13.26
N GLU A 127 -8.20 -13.40 14.58
CA GLU A 127 -9.48 -13.43 15.29
C GLU A 127 -10.39 -12.27 14.85
N ARG A 128 -9.85 -11.04 14.73
CA ARG A 128 -10.60 -9.90 14.19
C ARG A 128 -11.05 -10.14 12.75
N GLY A 129 -10.18 -10.67 11.89
CA GLY A 129 -10.51 -10.98 10.50
C GLY A 129 -11.62 -12.02 10.38
N LEU A 130 -11.54 -13.11 11.15
CA LEU A 130 -12.57 -14.15 11.20
C LEU A 130 -13.89 -13.60 11.76
N SER A 131 -13.84 -12.83 12.83
CA SER A 131 -15.01 -12.17 13.41
C SER A 131 -15.69 -11.23 12.41
N ALA A 132 -14.93 -10.48 11.61
CA ALA A 132 -15.49 -9.61 10.57
C ALA A 132 -16.18 -10.41 9.44
N LEU A 133 -15.65 -11.58 9.09
CA LEU A 133 -16.23 -12.46 8.07
C LEU A 133 -17.50 -13.17 8.53
N PHE A 134 -17.56 -13.59 9.80
CA PHE A 134 -18.66 -14.41 10.33
C PHE A 134 -19.65 -13.67 11.22
N GLY A 135 -19.29 -12.48 11.73
CA GLY A 135 -20.14 -11.67 12.62
C GLY A 135 -21.24 -10.88 11.92
N GLY A 136 -21.38 -11.01 10.59
CA GLY A 136 -22.43 -10.40 9.77
C GLY A 136 -23.68 -11.27 9.56
N VAL A 137 -23.88 -12.33 10.35
CA VAL A 137 -25.04 -13.25 10.28
C VAL A 137 -26.02 -13.02 11.42
#